data_AF-A0A2S9FR91-F1
#
_entry.id   AF-A0A2S9FR91-F1
#
_cell.length_a   1.000
_cell.length_b   1.000
_cell.length_c   1.000
_cell.angle_alpha   90.00
_cell.angle_beta   90.00
_cell.angle_gamma   90.00
#
_symmetry.space_group_name_H-M   'P 1'
#
loop_
_entity.id
_entity.type
_entity.pdbx_description
1 polymer ?
#
loop_
_entity_poly.entity_id
_entity_poly.type
_entity_poly.pdbx_seq_one_letter_code
_entity_poly.pdbx_strand_id
1 'polypeptide(L)' 'MAAAPAVDDWWQVNDSGDPYLIGGKCHQCGTFVFPPRANNCPNPGCDGDELAQVPLSRR' A
#
# COMPACT_ATOMS: atom_id res chain seq x y z
N MET A 1 -12.52 21.36 5.03
CA MET A 1 -11.92 20.55 6.09
C MET A 1 -11.22 19.38 5.41
N ALA A 2 -9.89 19.34 5.41
CA ALA A 2 -9.17 18.17 4.91
C ALA A 2 -9.49 17.00 5.86
N ALA A 3 -9.96 15.88 5.32
CA ALA A 3 -10.19 14.68 6.12
C ALA A 3 -8.86 14.27 6.75
N ALA A 4 -8.78 14.31 8.08
CA ALA A 4 -7.59 13.84 8.77
C ALA A 4 -7.46 12.32 8.56
N PRO A 5 -6.26 11.83 8.23
CA PRO A 5 -6.01 10.40 8.15
C PRO A 5 -6.38 9.72 9.47
N ALA A 6 -7.12 8.62 9.41
CA ALA A 6 -7.50 7.86 10.60
C ALA A 6 -6.34 7.07 11.23
N VAL A 7 -5.26 6.83 10.47
CA VAL A 7 -4.09 6.04 10.87
C VAL A 7 -2.85 6.63 10.23
N ASP A 8 -1.91 7.17 10.99
CA ASP A 8 -0.67 7.70 10.42
C ASP A 8 0.09 6.62 9.61
N ASP A 9 0.83 7.03 8.57
CA ASP A 9 1.61 6.16 7.66
C ASP A 9 0.84 5.24 6.70
N TRP A 10 -0.49 5.32 6.59
CA TRP A 10 -1.28 4.52 5.62
C TRP A 10 -1.61 5.24 4.31
N TRP A 11 -1.32 6.52 4.24
CA TRP A 11 -1.68 7.43 3.17
C TRP A 11 -0.59 8.47 3.02
N GLN A 12 -0.40 8.90 1.79
CA GLN A 12 0.44 10.04 1.44
C GLN A 12 -0.38 11.04 0.64
N VAL A 13 0.10 12.27 0.55
CA VAL A 13 -0.53 13.33 -0.23
C VAL A 13 0.36 13.58 -1.44
N ASN A 14 -0.22 13.60 -2.64
CA ASN A 14 0.55 13.90 -3.84
C ASN A 14 0.78 15.41 -3.97
N ASP A 15 1.57 15.84 -4.96
CA ASP A 15 1.85 17.26 -5.19
C ASP A 15 0.59 18.09 -5.50
N SER A 16 -0.49 17.44 -5.95
CA SER A 16 -1.79 18.09 -6.20
C SER A 16 -2.63 18.29 -4.93
N GLY A 17 -2.18 17.79 -3.77
CA GLY A 17 -2.92 17.88 -2.51
C GLY A 17 -3.97 16.79 -2.32
N ASP A 18 -4.04 15.79 -3.20
CA ASP A 18 -4.95 14.66 -3.08
C ASP A 18 -4.33 13.54 -2.23
N PRO A 19 -4.99 13.09 -1.14
CA PRO A 19 -4.54 11.93 -0.39
C PRO A 19 -4.74 10.64 -1.20
N TYR A 20 -3.76 9.74 -1.13
CA TYR A 20 -3.79 8.41 -1.72
C TYR A 20 -3.32 7.37 -0.70
N LEU A 21 -3.85 6.15 -0.82
CA LEU A 21 -3.49 5.05 0.06
C LEU A 21 -2.16 4.43 -0.37
N ILE A 22 -1.34 4.05 0.61
CA ILE A 22 -0.13 3.26 0.40
C ILE A 22 -0.45 1.80 0.73
N GLY A 23 -0.10 0.91 -0.18
CA GLY A 23 -0.22 -0.53 0.00
C GLY A 23 1.09 -1.24 -0.28
N GLY A 24 1.19 -2.49 0.16
CA GLY A 24 2.31 -3.36 -0.19
C GLY A 24 2.05 -4.08 -1.50
N LYS A 25 2.99 -4.06 -2.44
CA LYS A 25 2.95 -4.86 -3.67
C LYS A 25 4.10 -5.86 -3.67
N CYS A 26 3.77 -7.13 -3.84
CA CYS A 26 4.76 -8.20 -3.99
C CYS A 26 5.48 -8.10 -5.33
N HIS A 27 6.82 -8.12 -5.29
CA HIS A 27 7.65 -8.12 -6.51
C HIS A 27 7.58 -9.42 -7.29
N GLN A 28 7.29 -10.54 -6.60
CA GLN A 28 7.27 -11.88 -7.19
C GLN A 28 5.96 -12.14 -7.95
N CYS A 29 4.82 -12.05 -7.25
CA CYS A 29 3.51 -12.40 -7.83
C CYS A 29 2.66 -11.19 -8.21
N GLY A 30 3.08 -9.97 -7.87
CA GLY A 30 2.31 -8.75 -8.12
C GLY A 30 1.09 -8.57 -7.23
N THR A 31 0.89 -9.42 -6.22
CA THR A 31 -0.22 -9.30 -5.26
C THR A 31 -0.10 -8.00 -4.47
N PHE A 32 -1.20 -7.26 -4.41
CA PHE A 32 -1.36 -6.09 -3.57
C PHE A 32 -1.95 -6.49 -2.23
N VAL A 33 -1.48 -5.87 -1.16
CA VAL A 33 -1.97 -6.09 0.20
C VAL A 33 -2.10 -4.77 0.95
N PHE A 34 -3.15 -4.68 1.76
CA PHE A 34 -3.43 -3.59 2.67
C PHE A 34 -3.89 -4.20 4.00
N PRO A 35 -3.41 -3.74 5.18
CA PRO A 35 -2.54 -2.60 5.46
C PRO A 35 -1.13 -2.65 4.82
N PRO A 36 -0.46 -1.49 4.64
CA PRO A 36 0.91 -1.45 4.15
C PRO A 36 1.83 -2.22 5.09
N ARG A 37 2.50 -3.23 4.55
CA ARG A 37 3.49 -4.03 5.26
C ARG A 37 4.68 -4.27 4.36
N ALA A 38 5.88 -4.35 4.95
CA ALA A 38 7.12 -4.53 4.22
C ALA A 38 7.36 -6.00 3.82
N ASN A 39 6.70 -6.94 4.51
CA ASN A 39 6.92 -8.36 4.36
C ASN A 39 5.66 -9.21 4.53
N ASN A 40 5.79 -10.52 4.26
CA ASN A 40 4.73 -11.53 4.32
C ASN A 40 3.70 -11.35 3.18
N CYS A 41 3.93 -11.94 2.01
CA CYS A 41 2.91 -11.93 0.96
C CYS A 41 1.68 -12.75 1.38
N PRO A 42 0.44 -12.25 1.22
CA PRO A 42 -0.76 -13.01 1.60
C PRO A 42 -1.11 -14.14 0.61
N ASN A 43 -0.42 -14.21 -0.53
CA ASN A 43 -0.72 -15.19 -1.55
C ASN A 43 -0.11 -16.56 -1.16
N PRO A 44 -0.92 -17.59 -0.86
CA PRO A 44 -0.40 -18.90 -0.44
C PRO A 44 0.36 -19.64 -1.55
N GLY A 45 0.24 -19.22 -2.81
CA GLY A 45 1.01 -19.74 -3.94
C GLY A 45 2.30 -18.97 -4.23
N CYS A 46 2.71 -18.06 -3.35
CA CYS A 46 3.88 -17.22 -3.54
C CYS A 46 4.70 -17.14 -2.25
N ASP A 47 5.96 -17.58 -2.33
CA ASP A 47 6.94 -17.47 -1.23
C ASP A 47 7.61 -16.07 -1.19
N GLY A 48 6.85 -15.04 -1.57
CA GLY A 48 7.34 -13.67 -1.59
C GLY A 48 7.37 -13.06 -0.19
N ASP A 49 8.55 -12.65 0.27
CA ASP A 49 8.70 -12.01 1.58
C ASP A 49 8.89 -10.50 1.51
N GLU A 50 9.10 -9.92 0.34
CA GLU A 50 9.33 -8.50 0.17
C GLU A 50 8.17 -7.82 -0.56
N LEU A 51 7.66 -6.76 0.05
CA LEU A 51 6.54 -5.97 -0.45
C LEU A 51 6.96 -4.51 -0.59
N ALA A 52 7.03 -4.02 -1.83
CA ALA A 52 7.25 -2.60 -2.09
C ALA A 52 6.04 -1.77 -1.66
N GLN A 53 6.30 -0.66 -0.99
CA GLN A 53 5.28 0.34 -0.69
C GLN A 53 4.97 1.12 -1.97
N VAL A 54 3.75 0.98 -2.48
CA VAL A 54 3.31 1.61 -3.72
C VAL A 54 1.99 2.35 -3.52
N PRO A 55 1.77 3.43 -4.27
CA PRO A 55 0.47 4.11 -4.30
C PRO A 55 -0.60 3.18 -4.84
N LEU A 56 -1.67 2.97 -4.06
CA LEU A 56 -2.86 2.25 -4.50
C LEU A 56 -3.77 3.16 -5.35
N SER A 57 -4.44 2.54 -6.31
CA SER A 57 -5.44 3.22 -7.14
C SER A 57 -6.66 3.62 -6.30
N ARG A 58 -7.21 4.81 -6.58
CA ARG A 58 -8.42 5.36 -5.94
C ARG A 58 -9.71 5.09 -6.74
N ARG A 59 -9.66 4.14 -7.67
CA ARG A 59 -10.76 3.82 -8.60
C ARG A 59 -11.61 2.68 -8.08
#